data_AF-A0A2H0N8J1-F1
#
_entry.id   AF-A0A2H0N8J1-F1
#
_cell.length_a   1.000
_cell.length_b   1.000
_cell.length_c   1.000
_cell.angle_alpha   90.00
_cell.angle_beta   90.00
_cell.angle_gamma   90.00
#
_symmetry.space_group_name_H-M   'P 1'
#
loop_
_entity.id
_entity.type
_entity.pdbx_description
1 polymer ?
#
loop_
_entity_poly.entity_id
_entity_poly.type
_entity_poly.pdbx_seq_one_letter_code
_entity_poly.pdbx_strand_id
1 'polypeptide(L)'
;MADNMIKYFIKNKEGQVMFLTVVVLGAIISSVTVIAGVLMSFQLRRSADVAASARAIFASDAGVECMLYEIFGTNGDLDTAGKVSNCEDQSNDFSNKASYDIRGVESDIVEGVPRAYKSIGRVSNSVRSIDIRLDQ
;
A
#
# COMPACT_ATOMS: atom_id res chain seq x y z
N MET A 1 19.68 -44.92 58.04
CA MET A 1 20.18 -45.22 56.67
C MET A 1 19.23 -44.77 55.56
N ALA A 2 17.91 -44.78 55.75
CA ALA A 2 16.93 -44.33 54.74
C ALA A 2 17.01 -42.82 54.40
N ASP A 3 17.28 -41.94 55.38
CA ASP A 3 17.31 -40.48 55.16
C ASP A 3 18.40 -40.00 54.19
N ASN A 4 19.56 -40.66 54.16
CA ASN A 4 20.63 -40.32 53.23
C ASN A 4 20.30 -40.75 51.79
N MET A 5 19.48 -41.79 51.63
CA MET A 5 19.04 -42.29 50.33
C MET A 5 17.98 -41.36 49.71
N ILE A 6 17.08 -40.81 50.54
CA ILE A 6 16.07 -39.82 50.12
C ILE A 6 16.75 -38.49 49.72
N LYS A 7 17.74 -38.02 50.49
CA LYS A 7 18.51 -36.81 50.14
C LYS A 7 19.26 -36.93 48.80
N TYR A 8 19.81 -38.11 48.49
CA TYR A 8 20.50 -38.35 47.22
C TYR A 8 19.55 -38.35 46.02
N PHE A 9 18.35 -38.91 46.19
CA PHE A 9 17.30 -38.91 45.16
C PHE A 9 16.78 -37.51 44.85
N ILE A 10 16.67 -36.64 45.86
CA ILE A 10 16.23 -35.25 45.68
C ILE A 10 17.33 -34.41 45.02
N LYS A 11 18.60 -34.57 45.44
CA LYS A 11 19.75 -33.86 44.86
C LYS A 11 19.96 -34.16 43.37
N ASN A 12 19.66 -35.40 42.94
CA ASN A 12 19.72 -35.77 41.52
C ASN A 12 18.53 -35.24 40.68
N LYS A 13 17.46 -34.72 41.30
CA LYS A 13 16.32 -34.14 40.58
C LYS A 13 16.43 -32.64 40.35
N GLU A 14 17.26 -31.91 41.09
CA GLU A 14 17.45 -30.46 40.90
C GLU A 14 17.95 -30.12 39.48
N GLY A 15 18.93 -30.88 38.97
CA GLY A 15 19.44 -30.68 37.60
C GLY A 15 18.40 -31.01 36.51
N GLN A 16 17.53 -31.99 36.76
CA GLN A 16 16.46 -32.36 35.83
C GLN A 16 15.36 -31.28 35.78
N VAL A 17 15.01 -30.70 36.94
CA VAL A 17 14.06 -29.59 37.01
C VAL A 17 14.62 -28.36 36.31
N MET A 18 15.91 -28.06 36.49
CA MET A 18 16.57 -26.95 35.79
C MET A 18 16.60 -27.13 34.27
N PHE A 19 16.84 -28.35 33.79
CA PHE A 19 16.80 -28.63 32.35
C PHE A 19 15.38 -28.48 31.79
N LEU A 20 14.39 -29.01 32.50
CA LEU A 20 12.99 -28.89 32.11
C LEU A 20 12.54 -27.43 32.02
N THR A 21 12.91 -26.59 32.98
CA THR A 21 12.55 -25.16 32.95
C THR A 21 13.22 -24.41 31.80
N VAL A 22 14.49 -24.69 31.50
CA VAL A 22 15.19 -24.08 30.36
C VAL A 22 14.57 -24.52 29.03
N VAL A 23 14.21 -25.80 28.88
CA VAL A 23 13.52 -26.30 27.67
C VAL A 23 12.15 -25.64 27.50
N VAL A 24 11.38 -25.54 28.58
CA VAL A 24 10.05 -24.89 28.55
C VAL A 24 10.18 -23.40 28.23
N LEU A 25 11.10 -22.68 28.87
CA LEU A 25 11.35 -21.27 28.59
C LEU A 25 11.84 -21.05 27.15
N GLY A 26 12.73 -21.92 26.67
CA GLY A 26 13.21 -21.89 25.28
C GLY A 26 12.08 -22.11 24.28
N ALA A 27 11.18 -23.06 24.54
CA ALA A 27 10.01 -23.32 23.71
C ALA A 27 9.05 -22.12 23.68
N ILE A 28 8.80 -21.50 24.85
CA ILE A 28 7.95 -20.30 24.95
C ILE A 28 8.58 -19.15 24.15
N ILE A 29 9.84 -18.81 24.41
CA ILE A 29 10.53 -17.70 23.72
C ILE A 29 10.57 -17.94 22.21
N SER A 30 10.84 -19.17 21.77
CA SER A 30 10.84 -19.53 20.35
C SER A 30 9.46 -19.32 19.72
N SER A 31 8.40 -19.79 20.37
CA SER A 31 7.03 -19.62 19.86
C SER A 31 6.63 -18.14 19.70
N VAL A 32 6.94 -17.31 20.70
CA VAL A 32 6.67 -15.87 20.67
C VAL A 32 7.48 -15.19 19.56
N THR A 33 8.74 -15.57 19.39
CA THR A 33 9.64 -14.99 18.38
C THR A 33 9.14 -15.31 16.97
N VAL A 34 8.66 -16.53 16.71
CA VAL A 34 8.10 -16.91 15.41
C VAL A 34 6.85 -16.08 15.10
N ILE A 35 5.93 -15.96 16.06
CA ILE A 35 4.70 -15.16 15.90
C ILE A 35 5.06 -13.69 15.64
N ALA A 36 5.97 -13.12 16.44
CA ALA A 36 6.43 -11.75 16.27
C ALA A 36 7.07 -11.52 14.89
N GLY A 37 7.90 -12.45 14.41
CA GLY A 37 8.52 -12.36 13.09
C GLY A 37 7.51 -12.37 11.94
N VAL A 38 6.48 -13.21 12.04
CA VAL A 38 5.39 -13.26 11.06
C VAL A 38 4.58 -11.95 11.08
N LEU A 39 4.21 -11.46 12.27
CA LEU A 39 3.48 -10.20 12.40
C LEU A 39 4.28 -9.00 11.89
N MET A 40 5.58 -8.95 12.17
CA MET A 40 6.50 -7.92 11.64
C MET A 40 6.49 -7.94 10.11
N SER A 41 6.54 -9.13 9.51
CA SER A 41 6.51 -9.28 8.04
C SER A 41 5.20 -8.76 7.44
N PHE A 42 4.06 -9.02 8.08
CA PHE A 42 2.78 -8.47 7.63
C PHE A 42 2.71 -6.95 7.76
N GLN A 43 3.24 -6.39 8.84
CA GLN A 43 3.29 -4.93 9.02
C GLN A 43 4.13 -4.27 7.93
N LEU A 44 5.30 -4.82 7.59
CA LEU A 44 6.14 -4.29 6.52
C LEU A 44 5.44 -4.28 5.16
N ARG A 45 4.74 -5.37 4.81
CA ARG A 45 3.96 -5.45 3.57
C ARG A 45 2.85 -4.40 3.53
N ARG A 46 2.09 -4.27 4.62
CA ARG A 46 1.03 -3.24 4.73
C ARG A 46 1.61 -1.83 4.59
N SER A 47 2.73 -1.53 5.24
CA SER A 47 3.36 -0.21 5.13
C SER A 47 3.84 0.09 3.70
N ALA A 48 4.37 -0.91 3.00
CA ALA A 48 4.76 -0.77 1.59
C ALA A 48 3.53 -0.53 0.68
N ASP A 49 2.43 -1.24 0.90
CA ASP A 49 1.18 -1.05 0.17
C ASP A 49 0.57 0.33 0.43
N VAL A 50 0.64 0.83 1.66
CA VAL A 50 0.18 2.19 2.01
C VAL A 50 1.02 3.24 1.28
N ALA A 51 2.35 3.08 1.22
CA ALA A 51 3.23 3.99 0.49
C ALA A 51 2.96 3.96 -1.02
N ALA A 52 2.73 2.77 -1.61
CA ALA A 52 2.35 2.63 -3.01
C ALA A 52 0.98 3.29 -3.28
N SER A 53 0.03 3.12 -2.37
CA SER A 53 -1.28 3.77 -2.41
C SER A 53 -1.16 5.29 -2.37
N ALA A 54 -0.38 5.85 -1.45
CA ALA A 54 -0.19 7.30 -1.38
C ALA A 54 0.39 7.86 -2.69
N ARG A 55 1.40 7.20 -3.27
CA ARG A 55 1.97 7.58 -4.57
C ARG A 55 0.94 7.51 -5.70
N ALA A 56 0.07 6.49 -5.71
CA ALA A 56 -1.00 6.38 -6.69
C ALA A 56 -2.04 7.50 -6.53
N ILE A 57 -2.36 7.93 -5.30
CA ILE A 57 -3.23 9.10 -5.06
C ILE A 57 -2.56 10.35 -5.64
N PHE A 58 -1.30 10.61 -5.29
CA PHE A 58 -0.57 11.80 -5.79
C PHE A 58 -0.47 11.83 -7.31
N ALA A 59 -0.25 10.68 -7.95
CA ALA A 59 -0.24 10.63 -9.41
C ALA A 59 -1.62 10.96 -9.99
N SER A 60 -2.69 10.40 -9.41
CA SER A 60 -4.05 10.72 -9.82
C SER A 60 -4.36 12.22 -9.68
N ASP A 61 -3.92 12.83 -8.58
CA ASP A 61 -4.13 14.26 -8.30
C ASP A 61 -3.39 15.15 -9.31
N ALA A 62 -2.14 14.83 -9.60
CA ALA A 62 -1.36 15.53 -10.64
C ALA A 62 -2.05 15.45 -12.03
N GLY A 63 -2.68 14.32 -12.36
CA GLY A 63 -3.47 14.20 -13.58
C GLY A 63 -4.71 15.09 -13.60
N VAL A 64 -5.40 15.23 -12.45
CA VAL A 64 -6.55 16.15 -12.34
C VAL A 64 -6.11 17.59 -12.53
N GLU A 65 -5.04 18.02 -11.87
CA GLU A 65 -4.50 19.37 -12.00
C GLU A 65 -4.02 19.68 -13.42
N CYS A 66 -3.38 18.73 -14.11
CA CYS A 66 -2.95 18.89 -15.50
C CYS A 66 -4.14 19.15 -16.43
N MET A 67 -5.20 18.37 -16.29
CA MET A 67 -6.42 18.55 -17.07
C MET A 67 -7.15 19.85 -16.71
N LEU A 68 -7.26 20.22 -15.43
CA LEU A 68 -7.84 21.50 -15.02
C LEU A 68 -7.07 22.68 -15.63
N TYR A 69 -5.74 22.61 -15.62
CA TYR A 69 -4.89 23.61 -16.25
C TYR A 69 -5.15 23.71 -17.76
N GLU A 70 -5.34 22.59 -18.46
CA GLU A 70 -5.62 22.62 -19.91
C GLU A 70 -7.02 23.19 -20.22
N ILE A 71 -8.02 22.83 -19.41
CA ILE A 71 -9.42 23.30 -19.55
C ILE A 71 -9.53 24.82 -19.32
N PHE A 72 -8.83 25.35 -18.32
CA PHE A 72 -8.98 26.77 -17.92
C PHE A 72 -7.83 27.69 -18.36
N GLY A 73 -6.62 27.16 -18.58
CA GLY A 73 -5.39 27.93 -18.78
C GLY A 73 -4.94 28.06 -20.24
N THR A 74 -5.18 27.06 -21.08
CA THR A 74 -5.09 27.15 -22.54
C THR A 74 -6.50 27.36 -23.09
N ASN A 75 -6.67 27.98 -24.26
CA ASN A 75 -7.98 28.21 -24.88
C ASN A 75 -8.64 26.90 -25.38
N GLY A 76 -8.73 25.88 -24.53
CA GLY A 76 -9.53 24.67 -24.70
C GLY A 76 -9.28 23.91 -26.00
N ASP A 77 -8.03 23.66 -26.36
CA ASP A 77 -7.74 22.72 -27.46
C ASP A 77 -7.88 21.28 -26.94
N LEU A 78 -9.06 20.98 -26.42
CA LEU A 78 -9.54 19.63 -26.17
C LEU A 78 -9.72 19.02 -27.55
N ASP A 79 -8.89 18.04 -27.92
CA ASP A 79 -9.11 17.31 -29.16
C ASP A 79 -10.54 16.74 -29.15
N THR A 80 -11.16 16.60 -30.33
CA THR A 80 -12.56 16.23 -30.60
C THR A 80 -12.99 14.90 -29.94
N ALA A 81 -12.06 14.20 -29.30
CA ALA A 81 -12.25 12.99 -28.49
C ALA A 81 -12.27 13.23 -26.96
N GLY A 82 -12.24 14.48 -26.48
CA GLY A 82 -12.15 14.80 -25.05
C GLY A 82 -10.79 14.43 -24.44
N LYS A 83 -9.74 14.40 -25.27
CA LYS A 83 -8.38 14.04 -24.89
C LYS A 83 -7.56 15.30 -24.57
N VAL A 84 -6.88 15.25 -23.44
CA VAL A 84 -6.05 16.32 -22.90
C VAL A 84 -4.64 16.10 -23.42
N SER A 85 -4.38 16.63 -24.62
CA SER A 85 -3.21 16.29 -25.44
C SER A 85 -1.86 16.56 -24.75
N ASN A 86 -1.76 17.54 -23.85
CA ASN A 86 -0.53 17.83 -23.12
C ASN A 86 -0.35 16.98 -21.85
N CYS A 87 -1.38 16.23 -21.44
CA CYS A 87 -1.37 15.39 -20.25
C CYS A 87 -1.35 13.89 -20.60
N GLU A 88 -1.49 13.52 -21.88
CA GLU A 88 -1.61 12.13 -22.34
C GLU A 88 -0.35 11.60 -23.05
N ASP A 89 0.58 12.47 -23.46
CA ASP A 89 1.69 12.05 -24.32
C ASP A 89 2.94 11.61 -23.55
N GLN A 90 3.26 10.33 -23.74
CA GLN A 90 4.47 9.62 -23.34
C GLN A 90 4.69 9.43 -21.84
N SER A 91 4.28 8.26 -21.33
CA SER A 91 4.86 7.68 -20.11
C SER A 91 4.95 8.71 -18.97
N ASN A 92 3.79 9.08 -18.42
CA ASN A 92 3.66 9.88 -17.19
C ASN A 92 4.23 9.17 -15.94
N ASP A 93 5.25 8.35 -16.14
CA ASP A 93 6.01 7.64 -15.14
C ASP A 93 6.87 8.68 -14.42
N PHE A 94 6.32 9.18 -13.32
CA PHE A 94 7.08 9.92 -12.34
C PHE A 94 8.31 9.11 -11.93
N SER A 95 9.39 9.78 -11.54
CA SER A 95 10.64 9.15 -11.08
C SER A 95 10.43 8.15 -9.92
N ASN A 96 9.30 8.25 -9.21
CA ASN A 96 8.88 7.35 -8.14
C ASN A 96 8.12 6.09 -8.62
N LYS A 97 8.07 5.84 -9.95
CA LYS A 97 7.34 4.76 -10.63
C LYS A 97 5.82 4.82 -10.51
N ALA A 98 5.29 6.01 -10.24
CA ALA A 98 3.86 6.28 -10.32
C ALA A 98 3.51 6.79 -11.71
N SER A 99 2.33 6.45 -12.20
CA SER A 99 1.82 6.87 -13.50
C SER A 99 0.37 7.30 -13.38
N TYR A 100 -0.08 8.23 -14.21
CA TYR A 100 -1.48 8.65 -14.25
C TYR A 100 -2.06 8.60 -15.66
N ASP A 101 -3.37 8.42 -15.73
CA ASP A 101 -4.16 8.26 -16.94
C ASP A 101 -5.47 9.02 -16.76
N ILE A 102 -5.77 9.96 -17.64
CA ILE A 102 -6.96 10.81 -17.57
C ILE A 102 -7.91 10.36 -18.66
N ARG A 103 -9.18 10.17 -18.30
CA ARG A 103 -10.23 9.78 -19.24
C ARG A 103 -11.46 10.65 -19.02
N GLY A 104 -11.94 11.25 -20.10
CA GLY A 104 -13.30 11.78 -20.13
C GLY A 104 -14.31 10.64 -19.92
N VAL A 105 -15.32 10.89 -19.11
CA VAL A 105 -16.41 9.95 -18.88
C VAL A 105 -17.43 10.12 -20.00
N GLU A 106 -17.44 9.17 -20.94
CA GLU A 106 -18.26 9.20 -22.16
C GLU A 106 -19.77 9.24 -21.88
N SER A 107 -20.21 8.79 -20.69
CA SER A 107 -21.61 8.83 -20.28
C SER A 107 -22.13 10.22 -19.86
N ASP A 108 -21.26 11.24 -19.80
CA ASP A 108 -21.62 12.60 -19.37
C ASP A 108 -21.05 13.63 -20.35
N ILE A 109 -21.40 13.48 -21.62
CA ILE A 109 -21.01 14.40 -22.70
C ILE A 109 -22.17 15.35 -23.00
N VAL A 110 -21.89 16.65 -22.99
CA VAL A 110 -22.84 17.68 -23.44
C VAL A 110 -22.13 18.54 -24.49
N GLU A 111 -22.78 18.73 -25.64
CA GLU A 111 -22.21 19.46 -26.80
C GLU A 111 -20.84 18.93 -27.28
N GLY A 112 -20.57 17.63 -27.12
CA GLY A 112 -19.31 17.01 -27.54
C GLY A 112 -18.16 17.18 -26.53
N VAL A 113 -18.40 17.82 -25.38
CA VAL A 113 -17.41 17.99 -24.31
C VAL A 113 -17.76 17.10 -23.11
N PRO A 114 -16.82 16.29 -22.59
CA PRO A 114 -17.01 15.56 -21.35
C PRO A 114 -17.16 16.51 -20.16
N ARG A 115 -18.21 16.33 -19.35
CA ARG A 115 -18.44 17.06 -18.09
C ARG A 115 -17.90 16.35 -16.87
N ALA A 116 -17.57 15.07 -17.00
CA ALA A 116 -16.92 14.29 -15.97
C ALA A 116 -15.60 13.76 -16.49
N TYR A 117 -14.59 13.84 -15.63
CA TYR A 117 -13.25 13.39 -15.92
C TYR A 117 -12.75 12.51 -14.79
N LYS A 118 -12.16 11.38 -15.18
CA LYS A 118 -11.58 10.41 -14.28
C LYS A 118 -10.08 10.36 -14.47
N SER A 119 -9.34 10.74 -13.43
CA SER A 119 -7.91 10.51 -13.35
C SER A 119 -7.65 9.20 -12.59
N ILE A 120 -6.72 8.40 -13.09
CA ILE A 120 -6.36 7.09 -12.53
C ILE A 120 -4.85 7.05 -12.30
N GLY A 121 -4.43 7.15 -11.05
CA GLY A 121 -3.05 6.94 -10.63
C GLY A 121 -2.73 5.48 -10.34
N ARG A 122 -1.56 5.02 -10.80
CA ARG A 122 -1.09 3.63 -10.75
C ARG A 122 0.34 3.57 -10.24
N VAL A 123 0.60 2.67 -9.29
CA VAL A 123 1.93 2.33 -8.78
C VAL A 123 1.95 0.85 -8.43
N SER A 124 2.71 0.05 -9.18
CA SER A 124 2.81 -1.40 -8.93
C SER A 124 1.40 -2.04 -8.82
N ASN A 125 1.06 -2.63 -7.66
CA ASN A 125 -0.25 -3.26 -7.40
C ASN A 125 -1.29 -2.31 -6.77
N SER A 126 -1.00 -1.01 -6.66
CA SER A 126 -1.93 -0.04 -6.12
C SER A 126 -2.47 0.89 -7.19
N VAL A 127 -3.80 1.02 -7.24
CA VAL A 127 -4.52 1.90 -8.17
C VAL A 127 -5.49 2.76 -7.38
N ARG A 128 -5.51 4.06 -7.69
CA ARG A 128 -6.40 5.05 -7.08
C ARG A 128 -6.95 5.93 -8.19
N SER A 129 -8.19 6.37 -8.04
CA SER A 129 -8.82 7.25 -9.03
C SER A 129 -9.53 8.40 -8.35
N ILE A 130 -9.45 9.55 -8.98
CA ILE A 130 -10.20 10.76 -8.62
C ILE A 130 -11.12 11.08 -9.79
N ASP A 131 -12.38 11.33 -9.47
CA ASP A 131 -13.41 11.71 -10.43
C ASP A 131 -13.81 13.15 -10.12
N ILE A 132 -13.83 14.00 -11.14
CA ILE A 132 -14.34 15.35 -11.04
C ILE A 132 -15.46 15.54 -12.04
N ARG A 133 -16.50 16.23 -11.59
CA ARG A 133 -17.63 16.64 -12.40
C ARG A 133 -17.66 18.15 -12.45
N LEU A 134 -17.73 18.70 -13.65
CA LEU A 134 -17.86 20.12 -13.90
C LEU A 134 -19.35 20.44 -14.07
N ASP A 135 -19.90 21.16 -13.09
CA ASP A 135 -21.24 21.72 -13.18
C ASP A 135 -21.16 23.07 -13.92
N GLN A 136 -21.29 23.02 -15.25
CA GLN A 136 -21.51 24.20 -16.10
C GLN A 136 -22.83 24.09 -16.87
#